data_AF-A0A455AXN4-F1
#
_entry.id   AF-A0A455AXN4-F1
#
_cell.length_a   1.000
_cell.length_b   1.000
_cell.length_c   1.000
_cell.angle_alpha   90.00
_cell.angle_beta   90.00
_cell.angle_gamma   90.00
#
_symmetry.space_group_name_H-M   'P 1'
#
loop_
_entity.id
_entity.type
_entity.pdbx_description
1 polymer ?
#
loop_
_entity_poly.entity_id
_entity_poly.type
_entity_poly.pdbx_seq_one_letter_code
_entity_poly.pdbx_strand_id
1 'polypeptide(L)'
;PANILLDEHGHVRISDLGLACDFSKKKPHASVLSPHARPALETIVTVEGWEIRRAYVRALVLSTGRWRHTGTPVPIPSRGTHGYMAPEVLQKGTAYDSSADWFSLGCMLFKLLRGHSPFRQHKTKDKHEIDRMTLTMNVALPDIFSPELKSLLEGLLQRDVSKRLGCHGRGAQELKTHDFFRGIDWQQVYLQKYPPPLIPPRGEVNAADAFDIGSFDEEDTKGIKLLDCDQELYKNFPLVISERWQQEVAETVYEAVNADTDKVEARKRAKNKQLGHEEDYALGRDCIMHGYMLKLGNPFLTQWQRRYFYLFPNRLEWRGEGESRQNLLTMEQIVSVEETQIKDKKCILLRIKGGKQFVLQCESDPEFLQWKKELTETFTEAQRLLRRAPKFLNKSRSAVVELSKPPLCHRNSNGL
;
A
#
# COMPACT_ATOMS: atom_id res chain seq x y z
N PRO A 1 -4.38 30.37 3.32
CA PRO A 1 -3.41 30.56 4.43
C PRO A 1 -3.47 29.48 5.51
N ALA A 2 -4.65 29.13 6.06
CA ALA A 2 -4.76 28.13 7.13
C ALA A 2 -4.17 26.75 6.77
N ASN A 3 -4.27 26.36 5.50
CA ASN A 3 -3.73 25.08 4.99
C ASN A 3 -2.27 25.18 4.51
N ILE A 4 -1.54 26.21 4.94
CA ILE A 4 -0.10 26.39 4.67
C ILE A 4 0.60 26.37 6.02
N LEU A 5 1.28 25.25 6.32
CA LEU A 5 2.00 25.05 7.58
C LEU A 5 3.45 25.47 7.43
N LEU A 6 4.05 25.94 8.52
CA LEU A 6 5.47 26.25 8.62
C LEU A 6 6.17 25.13 9.41
N ASP A 7 7.36 24.72 8.95
CA ASP A 7 8.27 23.92 9.76
C ASP A 7 9.10 24.80 10.71
N GLU A 8 9.94 24.16 11.54
CA GLU A 8 10.79 24.84 12.51
C GLU A 8 11.81 25.81 11.87
N HIS A 9 12.09 25.65 10.57
CA HIS A 9 13.01 26.49 9.82
C HIS A 9 12.27 27.62 9.08
N GLY A 10 10.94 27.65 9.13
CA GLY A 10 10.09 28.63 8.44
C GLY A 10 9.73 28.28 7.01
N HIS A 11 10.12 27.09 6.51
CA HIS A 11 9.68 26.65 5.19
C HIS A 11 8.24 26.15 5.22
N VAL A 12 7.54 26.29 4.09
CA VAL A 12 6.11 26.06 4.01
C VAL A 12 5.74 24.76 3.30
N ARG A 13 4.65 24.13 3.74
CA ARG A 13 4.02 22.97 3.08
C ARG A 13 2.51 23.14 3.04
N ILE A 14 1.88 22.66 1.95
CA ILE A 14 0.43 22.55 1.86
C ILE A 14 -0.02 21.38 2.75
N SER A 15 -1.07 21.57 3.54
CA SER A 15 -1.70 20.55 4.39
C SER A 15 -3.18 20.37 4.05
N ASP A 16 -3.80 19.36 4.66
CA ASP A 16 -5.22 19.03 4.53
C ASP A 16 -5.70 18.88 3.07
N LEU A 17 -5.60 17.65 2.57
CA LEU A 17 -6.03 17.28 1.23
C LEU A 17 -7.46 16.71 1.21
N GLY A 18 -8.25 16.87 2.28
CA GLY A 18 -9.60 16.27 2.38
C GLY A 18 -10.58 16.76 1.32
N LEU A 19 -10.37 17.96 0.77
CA LEU A 19 -11.14 18.52 -0.34
C LEU A 19 -10.47 18.37 -1.71
N ALA A 20 -9.26 17.83 -1.77
CA ALA A 20 -8.57 17.58 -3.04
C ALA A 20 -9.28 16.51 -3.86
N CYS A 21 -9.15 16.57 -5.18
CA CYS A 21 -9.81 15.64 -6.09
C CYS A 21 -8.84 15.13 -7.15
N ASP A 22 -8.83 13.80 -7.36
CA ASP A 22 -8.20 13.20 -8.54
C ASP A 22 -9.06 13.46 -9.78
N PHE A 23 -8.48 14.10 -10.79
CA PHE A 23 -9.10 14.39 -12.09
C PHE A 23 -8.52 13.53 -13.23
N SER A 24 -7.59 12.62 -12.94
CA SER A 24 -6.94 11.76 -13.95
C SER A 24 -7.88 10.68 -14.52
N LYS A 25 -8.75 10.10 -13.68
CA LYS A 25 -9.61 8.95 -14.02
C LYS A 25 -11.02 9.30 -14.49
N LYS A 26 -11.38 10.59 -14.54
CA LYS A 26 -12.72 11.04 -14.97
C LYS A 26 -12.81 11.26 -16.50
N LYS A 27 -11.95 10.57 -17.27
CA LYS A 27 -12.05 10.36 -18.72
C LYS A 27 -12.58 8.94 -18.96
N PRO A 28 -13.46 8.69 -19.94
CA PRO A 28 -14.17 7.41 -20.09
C PRO A 28 -13.20 6.22 -20.10
N HIS A 29 -13.56 5.19 -19.34
CA HIS A 29 -12.85 3.92 -19.23
C HIS A 29 -12.47 3.36 -20.60
N ALA A 30 -11.17 3.06 -20.79
CA ALA A 30 -10.81 2.02 -21.74
C ALA A 30 -11.40 0.71 -21.22
N SER A 31 -12.24 0.08 -22.05
CA SER A 31 -12.74 -1.26 -21.80
C SER A 31 -11.59 -2.26 -21.71
N VAL A 32 -11.69 -3.18 -20.74
CA VAL A 32 -10.81 -4.34 -20.63
C VAL A 32 -10.98 -5.17 -21.90
N LEU A 33 -9.97 -5.18 -22.76
CA LEU A 33 -9.85 -6.21 -23.79
C LEU A 33 -9.43 -7.52 -23.10
N SER A 34 -10.33 -8.50 -23.18
CA SER A 34 -10.22 -9.97 -23.05
C SER A 34 -8.93 -10.62 -22.49
N PRO A 35 -9.05 -11.65 -21.63
CA PRO A 35 -7.93 -12.28 -20.92
C PRO A 35 -7.17 -13.30 -21.78
N HIS A 36 -6.29 -12.86 -22.68
CA HIS A 36 -5.43 -13.79 -23.45
C HIS A 36 -3.99 -13.30 -23.63
N ALA A 37 -3.38 -12.76 -22.58
CA ALA A 37 -1.92 -12.62 -22.51
C ALA A 37 -1.39 -13.46 -21.34
N ARG A 38 -0.85 -14.64 -21.65
CA ARG A 38 -0.08 -15.45 -20.71
C ARG A 38 1.21 -14.68 -20.35
N PRO A 39 1.54 -14.45 -19.08
CA PRO A 39 2.91 -14.14 -18.71
C PRO A 39 3.74 -15.41 -18.90
N ALA A 40 4.88 -15.27 -19.59
CA ALA A 40 5.87 -16.34 -19.66
C ALA A 40 6.33 -16.68 -18.24
N LEU A 41 6.15 -17.96 -17.87
CA LEU A 41 6.72 -18.55 -16.65
C LEU A 41 8.24 -18.62 -16.85
N GLU A 42 8.99 -17.68 -16.28
CA GLU A 42 10.39 -17.94 -15.94
C GLU A 42 10.43 -18.62 -14.57
N THR A 43 11.05 -19.79 -14.57
CA THR A 43 11.22 -20.71 -13.45
C THR A 43 11.85 -20.02 -12.24
N ILE A 44 11.09 -19.90 -11.16
CA ILE A 44 11.62 -19.54 -9.84
C ILE A 44 12.38 -20.76 -9.33
N VAL A 45 13.71 -20.72 -9.44
CA VAL A 45 14.58 -21.67 -8.74
C VAL A 45 14.69 -21.18 -7.30
N THR A 46 14.26 -22.02 -6.36
CA THR A 46 14.44 -21.81 -4.93
C THR A 46 15.90 -22.01 -4.57
N VAL A 47 16.58 -20.93 -4.16
CA VAL A 47 17.80 -21.01 -3.37
C VAL A 47 17.68 -20.01 -2.22
N GLU A 48 17.92 -20.53 -1.02
CA GLU A 48 18.08 -19.91 0.30
C GLU A 48 17.63 -18.45 0.45
N GLY A 49 16.63 -18.29 1.32
CA GLY A 49 15.94 -17.04 1.58
C GLY A 49 16.88 -15.91 1.97
N TRP A 50 17.10 -14.98 1.04
CA TRP A 50 17.47 -13.57 1.22
C TRP A 50 17.33 -12.79 -0.11
N GLU A 51 17.11 -13.43 -1.26
CA GLU A 51 17.00 -12.75 -2.57
C GLU A 51 15.61 -12.20 -2.96
N ILE A 52 14.53 -12.51 -2.22
CA ILE A 52 13.18 -11.97 -2.50
C ILE A 52 13.15 -10.44 -2.43
N ARG A 53 14.06 -9.81 -1.67
CA ARG A 53 14.10 -8.35 -1.46
C ARG A 53 14.62 -7.54 -2.66
N ARG A 54 15.33 -8.15 -3.62
CA ARG A 54 15.88 -7.44 -4.80
C ARG A 54 14.97 -7.45 -6.03
N ALA A 55 14.14 -8.48 -6.19
CA ALA A 55 13.27 -8.60 -7.37
C ALA A 55 12.08 -7.62 -7.35
N TYR A 56 11.54 -7.32 -6.16
CA TYR A 56 10.36 -6.45 -6.03
C TYR A 56 10.65 -4.98 -6.39
N VAL A 57 11.90 -4.53 -6.22
CA VAL A 57 12.31 -3.14 -6.46
C VAL A 57 12.54 -2.85 -7.95
N ARG A 58 12.93 -3.84 -8.77
CA ARG A 58 13.17 -3.63 -10.21
C ARG A 58 11.89 -3.71 -11.07
N ALA A 59 10.90 -4.50 -10.67
CA ALA A 59 9.70 -4.71 -11.49
C ALA A 59 8.77 -3.48 -11.54
N LEU A 60 8.85 -2.57 -10.56
CA LEU A 60 7.96 -1.40 -10.48
C LEU A 60 8.39 -0.23 -11.37
N VAL A 61 9.62 -0.24 -11.91
CA VAL A 61 10.24 0.92 -12.58
C VAL A 61 9.95 0.97 -14.09
N LEU A 62 9.33 -0.05 -14.70
CA LEU A 62 9.23 -0.15 -16.17
C LEU A 62 7.85 0.16 -16.79
N SER A 63 6.89 0.75 -16.06
CA SER A 63 5.55 1.04 -16.62
C SER A 63 5.23 2.52 -16.84
N THR A 64 6.19 3.35 -17.26
CA THR A 64 5.89 4.72 -17.73
C THR A 64 5.45 4.72 -19.19
N GLY A 65 4.21 4.29 -19.43
CA GLY A 65 3.54 4.42 -20.74
C GLY A 65 3.00 5.84 -20.94
N ARG A 66 3.26 6.44 -22.12
CA ARG A 66 2.76 7.75 -22.55
C ARG A 66 1.31 7.62 -23.03
N TRP A 67 0.37 8.28 -22.35
CA TRP A 67 -1.06 8.24 -22.68
C TRP A 67 -1.49 9.43 -23.54
N ARG A 68 -2.22 9.18 -24.63
CA ARG A 68 -2.89 10.22 -25.44
C ARG A 68 -4.34 10.40 -24.97
N HIS A 69 -4.83 11.65 -24.97
CA HIS A 69 -6.09 12.07 -24.35
C HIS A 69 -7.21 12.29 -25.38
N THR A 70 -8.32 11.55 -25.26
CA THR A 70 -9.59 11.84 -25.96
C THR A 70 -10.77 11.42 -25.08
N GLY A 71 -11.39 12.37 -24.36
CA GLY A 71 -12.55 12.11 -23.50
C GLY A 71 -13.15 13.41 -22.94
N THR A 72 -14.48 13.48 -22.81
CA THR A 72 -15.21 14.66 -22.33
C THR A 72 -15.00 14.86 -20.82
N PRO A 73 -14.73 16.10 -20.35
CA PRO A 73 -14.57 16.39 -18.92
C PRO A 73 -15.86 16.18 -18.13
N VAL A 74 -15.79 15.49 -17.00
CA VAL A 74 -16.94 15.29 -16.09
C VAL A 74 -17.00 16.45 -15.08
N PRO A 75 -18.19 17.03 -14.83
CA PRO A 75 -18.35 18.08 -13.81
C PRO A 75 -17.92 17.60 -12.42
N ILE A 76 -17.19 18.45 -11.70
CA ILE A 76 -16.76 18.19 -10.32
C ILE A 76 -17.65 19.03 -9.39
N PRO A 77 -18.11 18.50 -8.24
CA PRO A 77 -18.87 19.29 -7.28
C PRO A 77 -18.14 20.57 -6.86
N SER A 78 -18.89 21.65 -6.66
CA SER A 78 -18.37 22.90 -6.09
C SER A 78 -17.92 22.64 -4.65
N ARG A 79 -16.60 22.68 -4.41
CA ARG A 79 -15.99 22.45 -3.10
C ARG A 79 -14.85 23.44 -2.89
N GLY A 80 -14.76 24.00 -1.70
CA GLY A 80 -13.71 24.94 -1.32
C GLY A 80 -14.20 25.99 -0.33
N THR A 81 -13.28 26.87 0.08
CA THR A 81 -13.61 27.99 0.96
C THR A 81 -14.06 29.19 0.13
N HIS A 82 -15.22 29.76 0.45
CA HIS A 82 -15.72 30.98 -0.19
C HIS A 82 -14.68 32.12 -0.13
N GLY A 83 -14.54 32.84 -1.23
CA GLY A 83 -13.51 33.88 -1.41
C GLY A 83 -12.14 33.38 -1.87
N TYR A 84 -12.00 32.08 -2.14
CA TYR A 84 -10.85 31.49 -2.86
C TYR A 84 -11.28 30.59 -4.03
N MET A 85 -12.53 30.10 -4.04
CA MET A 85 -13.06 29.30 -5.15
C MET A 85 -13.07 30.09 -6.46
N ALA A 86 -12.65 29.44 -7.54
CA ALA A 86 -12.64 30.02 -8.89
C ALA A 86 -14.06 30.08 -9.51
N PRO A 87 -14.29 30.95 -10.52
CA PRO A 87 -15.58 31.06 -11.21
C PRO A 87 -16.13 29.73 -11.75
N GLU A 88 -15.27 28.92 -12.37
CA GLU A 88 -15.64 27.62 -12.92
C GLU A 88 -15.99 26.57 -11.84
N VAL A 89 -15.51 26.76 -10.61
CA VAL A 89 -15.87 25.93 -9.45
C VAL A 89 -17.22 26.34 -8.88
N LEU A 90 -17.55 27.64 -8.89
CA LEU A 90 -18.83 28.17 -8.41
C LEU A 90 -19.99 27.85 -9.36
N GLN A 91 -19.71 27.76 -10.66
CA GLN A 91 -20.71 27.42 -11.67
C GLN A 91 -21.08 25.94 -11.62
N LYS A 92 -22.32 25.65 -11.20
CA LYS A 92 -22.84 24.28 -11.15
C LYS A 92 -22.84 23.65 -12.55
N GLY A 93 -22.31 22.43 -12.64
CA GLY A 93 -22.27 21.69 -13.90
C GLY A 93 -21.07 22.00 -14.79
N THR A 94 -20.19 22.92 -14.39
CA THR A 94 -18.93 23.19 -15.09
C THR A 94 -17.84 22.23 -14.62
N ALA A 95 -17.17 21.58 -15.57
CA ALA A 95 -15.98 20.80 -15.27
C ALA A 95 -14.76 21.72 -15.11
N TYR A 96 -13.89 21.39 -14.17
CA TYR A 96 -12.65 22.11 -13.92
C TYR A 96 -11.52 21.14 -13.60
N ASP A 97 -10.29 21.65 -13.63
CA ASP A 97 -9.05 20.92 -13.39
C ASP A 97 -8.13 21.73 -12.46
N SER A 98 -6.81 21.66 -12.66
CA SER A 98 -5.84 22.47 -11.90
C SER A 98 -6.02 23.99 -12.04
N SER A 99 -6.83 24.47 -12.99
CA SER A 99 -7.15 25.90 -13.17
C SER A 99 -7.70 26.57 -11.90
N ALA A 100 -8.45 25.83 -11.08
CA ALA A 100 -9.02 26.33 -9.83
C ALA A 100 -7.96 26.73 -8.80
N ASP A 101 -6.84 26.00 -8.75
CA ASP A 101 -5.76 26.24 -7.79
C ASP A 101 -4.97 27.52 -8.12
N TRP A 102 -4.80 27.84 -9.40
CA TRP A 102 -4.15 29.09 -9.81
C TRP A 102 -4.94 30.33 -9.39
N PHE A 103 -6.27 30.28 -9.49
CA PHE A 103 -7.13 31.35 -9.00
C PHE A 103 -7.09 31.45 -7.47
N SER A 104 -7.12 30.30 -6.79
CA SER A 104 -7.01 30.21 -5.33
C SER A 104 -5.67 30.78 -4.82
N LEU A 105 -4.57 30.55 -5.57
CA LEU A 105 -3.26 31.12 -5.31
C LEU A 105 -3.30 32.65 -5.42
N GLY A 106 -3.90 33.21 -6.48
CA GLY A 106 -4.08 34.66 -6.61
C GLY A 106 -4.84 35.27 -5.42
N CYS A 107 -5.94 34.62 -5.00
CA CYS A 107 -6.72 35.04 -3.83
C CYS A 107 -5.89 35.00 -2.54
N MET A 108 -5.08 33.95 -2.38
CA MET A 108 -4.23 33.77 -1.20
C MET A 108 -3.11 34.80 -1.14
N LEU A 109 -2.39 35.03 -2.25
CA LEU A 109 -1.31 36.02 -2.33
C LEU A 109 -1.83 37.42 -2.02
N PHE A 110 -2.98 37.80 -2.60
CA PHE A 110 -3.64 39.06 -2.26
C PHE A 110 -3.94 39.16 -0.76
N LYS A 111 -4.45 38.08 -0.15
CA LYS A 111 -4.71 38.05 1.29
C LYS A 111 -3.45 38.18 2.13
N LEU A 112 -2.32 37.59 1.74
CA LEU A 112 -1.06 37.76 2.45
C LEU A 112 -0.59 39.23 2.43
N LEU A 113 -0.88 39.95 1.34
CA LEU A 113 -0.50 41.36 1.17
C LEU A 113 -1.49 42.35 1.82
N ARG A 114 -2.78 42.01 1.91
CA ARG A 114 -3.86 42.94 2.34
C ARG A 114 -4.61 42.53 3.60
N GLY A 115 -4.40 41.30 4.09
CA GLY A 115 -5.09 40.74 5.25
C GLY A 115 -6.50 40.19 4.98
N HIS A 116 -7.07 40.40 3.79
CA HIS A 116 -8.40 39.90 3.41
C HIS A 116 -8.42 39.34 1.98
N SER A 117 -9.42 38.51 1.64
CA SER A 117 -9.61 38.03 0.26
C SER A 117 -10.02 39.19 -0.67
N PRO A 118 -9.62 39.16 -1.96
CA PRO A 118 -9.98 40.20 -2.93
C PRO A 118 -11.51 40.35 -3.13
N PHE A 119 -12.27 39.28 -2.92
CA PHE A 119 -13.73 39.25 -3.09
C PHE A 119 -14.49 39.35 -1.75
N ARG A 120 -13.81 39.79 -0.69
CA ARG A 120 -14.40 39.95 0.65
C ARG A 120 -14.25 41.39 1.14
N GLN A 121 -14.96 42.29 0.47
CA GLN A 121 -14.99 43.71 0.84
C GLN A 121 -15.74 43.92 2.18
N HIS A 122 -15.34 44.94 2.93
CA HIS A 122 -15.97 45.37 4.19
C HIS A 122 -16.24 44.26 5.24
N LYS A 123 -15.41 43.20 5.25
CA LYS A 123 -15.55 42.04 6.16
C LYS A 123 -16.91 41.31 6.04
N THR A 124 -17.60 41.42 4.90
CA THR A 124 -18.87 40.70 4.69
C THR A 124 -18.72 39.20 5.01
N LYS A 125 -19.77 38.65 5.63
CA LYS A 125 -19.90 37.21 5.92
C LYS A 125 -20.91 36.54 4.98
N ASP A 126 -21.59 37.30 4.12
CA ASP A 126 -22.53 36.73 3.15
C ASP A 126 -21.77 35.98 2.06
N LYS A 127 -21.88 34.64 2.09
CA LYS A 127 -21.25 33.74 1.13
C LYS A 127 -21.75 34.00 -0.30
N HIS A 128 -23.04 34.31 -0.47
CA HIS A 128 -23.60 34.56 -1.79
C HIS A 128 -23.07 35.86 -2.39
N GLU A 129 -22.84 36.87 -1.56
CA GLU A 129 -22.21 38.13 -2.00
C GLU A 129 -20.77 37.90 -2.48
N ILE A 130 -19.99 37.15 -1.72
CA ILE A 130 -18.60 36.79 -2.06
C ILE A 130 -18.55 36.01 -3.39
N ASP A 131 -19.46 35.05 -3.57
CA ASP A 131 -19.54 34.26 -4.80
C ASP A 131 -19.97 35.12 -5.99
N ARG A 132 -20.95 36.03 -5.79
CA ARG A 132 -21.36 37.00 -6.83
C ARG A 132 -20.20 37.89 -7.24
N MET A 133 -19.45 38.46 -6.30
CA MET A 133 -18.28 39.30 -6.57
C MET A 133 -17.23 38.54 -7.41
N THR A 134 -16.98 37.27 -7.09
CA THR A 134 -16.05 36.41 -7.82
C THR A 134 -16.46 36.22 -9.29
N LEU A 135 -17.77 36.14 -9.56
CA LEU A 135 -18.32 35.95 -10.91
C LEU A 135 -18.41 37.25 -11.73
N THR A 136 -18.65 38.39 -11.08
CA THR A 136 -19.05 39.63 -11.78
C THR A 136 -18.05 40.78 -11.68
N MET A 137 -17.23 40.84 -10.63
CA MET A 137 -16.36 41.99 -10.36
C MET A 137 -14.90 41.71 -10.73
N ASN A 138 -14.28 42.69 -11.38
CA ASN A 138 -12.83 42.72 -11.52
C ASN A 138 -12.20 43.22 -10.21
N VAL A 139 -11.07 42.64 -9.82
CA VAL A 139 -10.37 43.01 -8.57
C VAL A 139 -9.66 44.34 -8.77
N ALA A 140 -10.00 45.33 -7.94
CA ALA A 140 -9.27 46.59 -7.90
C ALA A 140 -7.96 46.40 -7.12
N LEU A 141 -6.83 46.51 -7.82
CA LEU A 141 -5.51 46.37 -7.21
C LEU A 141 -4.99 47.74 -6.73
N PRO A 142 -4.53 47.87 -5.48
CA PRO A 142 -3.99 49.12 -4.94
C PRO A 142 -2.80 49.67 -5.73
N ASP A 143 -2.68 50.99 -5.79
CA ASP A 143 -1.59 51.66 -6.52
C ASP A 143 -0.20 51.39 -5.95
N ILE A 144 -0.12 51.06 -4.66
CA ILE A 144 1.12 50.69 -3.97
C ILE A 144 1.75 49.37 -4.47
N PHE A 145 1.01 48.56 -5.22
CA PHE A 145 1.55 47.32 -5.78
C PHE A 145 2.47 47.60 -6.97
N SER A 146 3.58 46.88 -7.05
CA SER A 146 4.49 46.98 -8.20
C SER A 146 3.80 46.54 -9.49
N PRO A 147 4.23 47.04 -10.66
CA PRO A 147 3.66 46.62 -11.94
C PRO A 147 3.69 45.11 -12.16
N GLU A 148 4.78 44.45 -11.74
CA GLU A 148 4.97 43.00 -11.89
C GLU A 148 4.00 42.23 -10.98
N LEU A 149 3.78 42.71 -9.75
CA LEU A 149 2.80 42.11 -8.84
C LEU A 149 1.37 42.30 -9.35
N LYS A 150 1.04 43.48 -9.88
CA LYS A 150 -0.26 43.73 -10.49
C LYS A 150 -0.51 42.78 -11.66
N SER A 151 0.46 42.68 -12.57
CA SER A 151 0.40 41.76 -13.72
C SER A 151 0.23 40.30 -13.29
N LEU A 152 0.94 39.86 -12.25
CA LEU A 152 0.81 38.50 -11.70
C LEU A 152 -0.62 38.25 -11.18
N LEU A 153 -1.14 39.15 -10.33
CA LEU A 153 -2.46 39.01 -9.73
C LEU A 153 -3.58 39.12 -10.77
N GLU A 154 -3.46 40.03 -11.74
CA GLU A 154 -4.40 40.15 -12.86
C GLU A 154 -4.42 38.90 -13.72
N GLY A 155 -3.26 38.26 -13.95
CA GLY A 155 -3.16 37.00 -14.68
C GLY A 155 -3.78 35.82 -13.93
N LEU A 156 -3.52 35.70 -12.63
CA LEU A 156 -4.06 34.61 -11.79
C LEU A 156 -5.57 34.74 -11.53
N LEU A 157 -6.07 35.98 -11.39
CA LEU A 157 -7.45 36.29 -11.06
C LEU A 157 -8.34 36.50 -12.30
N GLN A 158 -7.88 36.08 -13.49
CA GLN A 158 -8.73 36.04 -14.67
C GLN A 158 -9.91 35.08 -14.47
N ARG A 159 -11.12 35.56 -14.78
CA ARG A 159 -12.34 34.75 -14.68
C ARG A 159 -12.40 33.67 -15.76
N ASP A 160 -11.95 34.01 -16.96
CA ASP A 160 -11.84 33.09 -18.09
C ASP A 160 -10.59 32.22 -17.94
N VAL A 161 -10.78 30.90 -17.83
CA VAL A 161 -9.69 29.92 -17.67
C VAL A 161 -8.71 30.01 -18.84
N SER A 162 -9.18 30.29 -20.06
CA SER A 162 -8.33 30.35 -21.25
C SER A 162 -7.35 31.53 -21.26
N LYS A 163 -7.60 32.54 -20.42
CA LYS A 163 -6.75 33.73 -20.24
C LYS A 163 -5.98 33.70 -18.92
N ARG A 164 -6.25 32.72 -18.06
CA ARG A 164 -5.69 32.64 -16.71
C ARG A 164 -4.24 32.16 -16.78
N LEU A 165 -3.36 32.85 -16.06
CA LEU A 165 -1.96 32.46 -15.93
C LEU A 165 -1.87 31.06 -15.29
N GLY A 166 -1.11 30.16 -15.91
CA GLY A 166 -1.01 28.76 -15.50
C GLY A 166 -1.95 27.82 -16.26
N CYS A 167 -2.80 28.35 -17.14
CA CYS A 167 -3.79 27.58 -17.90
C CYS A 167 -3.55 27.55 -19.42
N HIS A 168 -2.44 28.12 -19.92
CA HIS A 168 -2.11 28.15 -21.36
C HIS A 168 -1.31 26.92 -21.83
N GLY A 169 -1.41 25.81 -21.10
CA GLY A 169 -0.83 24.52 -21.45
C GLY A 169 0.57 24.23 -20.89
N ARG A 170 1.26 25.20 -20.26
CA ARG A 170 2.55 24.96 -19.59
C ARG A 170 2.47 24.94 -18.06
N GLY A 171 1.27 25.17 -17.50
CA GLY A 171 1.01 25.00 -16.08
C GLY A 171 1.87 25.92 -15.21
N ALA A 172 2.48 25.35 -14.16
CA ALA A 172 3.34 26.09 -13.24
C ALA A 172 4.51 26.81 -13.92
N GLN A 173 4.98 26.33 -15.08
CA GLN A 173 6.09 26.96 -15.78
C GLN A 173 5.77 28.38 -16.23
N GLU A 174 4.51 28.68 -16.53
CA GLU A 174 4.08 30.03 -16.92
C GLU A 174 4.29 31.03 -15.78
N LEU A 175 3.96 30.62 -14.55
CA LEU A 175 4.19 31.42 -13.35
C LEU A 175 5.70 31.52 -13.06
N LYS A 176 6.44 30.42 -13.20
CA LYS A 176 7.89 30.40 -12.93
C LYS A 176 8.70 31.35 -13.81
N THR A 177 8.21 31.64 -15.01
CA THR A 177 8.82 32.57 -15.96
C THR A 177 8.28 34.01 -15.86
N HIS A 178 7.32 34.26 -14.97
CA HIS A 178 6.71 35.58 -14.82
C HIS A 178 7.69 36.59 -14.22
N ASP A 179 7.62 37.86 -14.66
CA ASP A 179 8.56 38.91 -14.26
C ASP A 179 8.60 39.19 -12.76
N PHE A 180 7.49 38.95 -12.05
CA PHE A 180 7.45 39.02 -10.58
C PHE A 180 8.47 38.08 -9.91
N PHE A 181 8.79 36.94 -10.52
CA PHE A 181 9.77 35.98 -10.02
C PHE A 181 11.13 36.07 -10.74
N ARG A 182 11.38 37.19 -11.45
CA ARG A 182 12.67 37.40 -12.13
C ARG A 182 13.80 37.37 -11.11
N GLY A 183 14.83 36.57 -11.39
CA GLY A 183 15.98 36.37 -10.49
C GLY A 183 15.81 35.24 -9.46
N ILE A 184 14.65 34.57 -9.43
CA ILE A 184 14.46 33.37 -8.60
C ILE A 184 15.02 32.15 -9.32
N ASP A 185 15.95 31.45 -8.66
CA ASP A 185 16.40 30.13 -9.08
C ASP A 185 15.48 29.06 -8.49
N TRP A 186 14.64 28.47 -9.35
CA TRP A 186 13.68 27.45 -8.95
C TRP A 186 14.30 26.15 -8.45
N GLN A 187 15.56 25.85 -8.80
CA GLN A 187 16.28 24.71 -8.23
C GLN A 187 16.66 25.00 -6.77
N GLN A 188 17.08 26.23 -6.46
CA GLN A 188 17.35 26.65 -5.09
C GLN A 188 16.08 26.71 -4.24
N VAL A 189 14.93 27.08 -4.83
CA VAL A 189 13.62 26.97 -4.17
C VAL A 189 13.29 25.52 -3.83
N TYR A 190 13.45 24.59 -4.79
CA TYR A 190 13.18 23.17 -4.58
C TYR A 190 14.07 22.55 -3.48
N LEU A 191 15.34 22.95 -3.43
CA LEU A 191 16.31 22.55 -2.41
C LEU A 191 16.17 23.31 -1.08
N GLN A 192 15.13 24.15 -0.94
CA GLN A 192 14.83 24.94 0.26
C GLN A 192 16.01 25.83 0.71
N LYS A 193 16.70 26.49 -0.23
CA LYS A 193 17.91 27.30 0.07
C LYS A 193 17.65 28.79 0.28
N TYR A 194 16.50 29.31 -0.14
CA TYR A 194 16.14 30.69 0.16
C TYR A 194 15.80 30.86 1.64
N PRO A 195 16.31 31.92 2.31
CA PRO A 195 16.00 32.17 3.71
C PRO A 195 14.50 32.51 3.86
N PRO A 196 13.76 31.82 4.74
CA PRO A 196 12.37 32.14 4.99
C PRO A 196 12.21 33.53 5.62
N PRO A 197 11.13 34.28 5.29
CA PRO A 197 10.90 35.62 5.84
C PRO A 197 10.48 35.61 7.32
N LEU A 198 10.04 34.45 7.82
CA LEU A 198 9.60 34.26 9.21
C LEU A 198 10.07 32.88 9.67
N ILE A 199 10.92 32.85 10.68
CA ILE A 199 11.30 31.63 11.42
C ILE A 199 10.46 31.62 12.71
N PRO A 200 9.61 30.60 12.93
CA PRO A 200 8.79 30.53 14.14
C PRO A 200 9.64 30.50 15.42
N PRO A 201 9.25 31.21 16.49
CA PRO A 201 9.89 31.06 17.79
C PRO A 201 9.80 29.62 18.30
N ARG A 202 10.88 29.12 18.90
CA ARG A 202 10.89 27.76 19.45
C ARG A 202 9.85 27.64 20.57
N GLY A 203 8.98 26.63 20.47
CA GLY A 203 7.95 26.35 21.47
C GLY A 203 6.63 27.09 21.23
N GLU A 204 6.56 28.02 20.27
CA GLU A 204 5.29 28.61 19.85
C GLU A 204 4.65 27.76 18.75
N VAL A 205 3.45 27.24 19.02
CA VAL A 205 2.59 26.64 18.00
C VAL A 205 1.63 27.70 17.50
N ASN A 206 1.59 27.94 16.18
CA ASN A 206 0.55 28.76 15.54
C ASN A 206 -0.78 27.98 15.41
N ALA A 207 -1.18 27.33 16.49
CA ALA A 207 -2.49 26.72 16.67
C ALA A 207 -3.21 27.50 17.78
N ALA A 208 -4.53 27.64 17.69
CA ALA A 208 -5.30 28.12 18.83
C ALA A 208 -5.08 27.16 20.01
N ASP A 209 -4.98 27.70 21.23
CA ASP A 209 -4.91 26.86 22.43
C ASP A 209 -6.15 25.96 22.47
N ALA A 210 -6.01 24.73 22.96
CA ALA A 210 -7.15 23.84 23.17
C ALA A 210 -8.23 24.51 24.04
N PHE A 211 -7.84 25.41 24.94
CA PHE A 211 -8.77 26.23 25.73
C PHE A 211 -9.50 27.31 24.90
N ASP A 212 -8.90 27.83 23.83
CA ASP A 212 -9.48 28.88 22.96
C ASP A 212 -10.40 28.33 21.86
N ILE A 213 -10.24 27.06 21.50
CA ILE A 213 -11.07 26.38 20.48
C ILE A 213 -12.49 26.10 21.03
N GLY A 214 -12.65 26.15 22.36
CA GLY A 214 -13.85 25.71 23.07
C GLY A 214 -13.88 24.20 23.24
N SER A 215 -14.52 23.71 24.30
CA SER A 215 -14.83 22.29 24.44
C SER A 215 -15.87 21.90 23.39
N PHE A 216 -15.60 20.85 22.62
CA PHE A 216 -16.67 20.17 21.91
C PHE A 216 -17.68 19.68 22.94
N ASP A 217 -18.96 19.98 22.75
CA ASP A 217 -19.98 19.58 23.70
C ASP A 217 -20.05 18.05 23.72
N GLU A 218 -19.73 17.44 24.86
CA GLU A 218 -19.84 15.99 25.00
C GLU A 218 -21.29 15.54 24.79
N GLU A 219 -22.30 16.40 25.05
CA GLU A 219 -23.70 16.12 24.75
C GLU A 219 -23.97 15.95 23.25
N ASP A 220 -23.25 16.67 22.38
CA ASP A 220 -23.40 16.55 20.91
C ASP A 220 -22.98 15.18 20.39
N THR A 221 -22.12 14.47 21.13
CA THR A 221 -21.64 13.12 20.77
C THR A 221 -22.23 12.03 21.65
N LYS A 222 -22.91 12.40 22.74
CA LYS A 222 -23.50 11.47 23.70
C LYS A 222 -24.65 10.70 23.05
N GLY A 223 -24.54 9.37 23.08
CA GLY A 223 -25.52 8.47 22.47
C GLY A 223 -25.23 8.12 21.02
N ILE A 224 -24.21 8.70 20.39
CA ILE A 224 -23.68 8.20 19.12
C ILE A 224 -22.98 6.87 19.40
N LYS A 225 -23.44 5.81 18.74
CA LYS A 225 -22.82 4.48 18.79
C LYS A 225 -22.24 4.16 17.42
N LEU A 226 -20.96 3.82 17.39
CA LEU A 226 -20.32 3.31 16.18
C LEU A 226 -20.81 1.88 15.93
N LEU A 227 -21.50 1.69 14.81
CA LEU A 227 -22.00 0.40 14.38
C LEU A 227 -20.98 -0.29 13.47
N ASP A 228 -21.14 -1.59 13.25
CA ASP A 228 -20.28 -2.36 12.34
C ASP A 228 -20.32 -1.78 10.91
N CYS A 229 -21.46 -1.25 10.46
CA CYS A 229 -21.57 -0.58 9.17
C CYS A 229 -20.74 0.72 9.08
N ASP A 230 -20.49 1.39 10.21
CA ASP A 230 -19.63 2.58 10.25
C ASP A 230 -18.16 2.17 10.17
N GLN A 231 -17.78 1.09 10.86
CA GLN A 231 -16.42 0.54 10.80
C GLN A 231 -16.07 0.02 9.42
N GLU A 232 -17.05 -0.54 8.69
CA GLU A 232 -16.89 -1.02 7.32
C GLU A 232 -16.45 0.09 6.35
N LEU A 233 -16.81 1.35 6.61
CA LEU A 233 -16.34 2.50 5.83
C LEU A 233 -14.81 2.70 5.96
N TYR A 234 -14.25 2.36 7.12
CA TYR A 234 -12.83 2.55 7.45
C TYR A 234 -11.97 1.29 7.26
N LYS A 235 -12.55 0.18 6.76
CA LYS A 235 -11.82 -1.09 6.58
C LYS A 235 -10.54 -0.96 5.72
N ASN A 236 -10.54 -0.03 4.76
CA ASN A 236 -9.44 0.23 3.84
C ASN A 236 -8.68 1.52 4.19
N PHE A 237 -8.89 2.07 5.39
CA PHE A 237 -8.20 3.27 5.87
C PHE A 237 -6.73 3.02 6.23
N PRO A 238 -6.34 1.89 6.89
CA PRO A 238 -4.94 1.61 7.17
C PRO A 238 -4.12 1.48 5.89
N LEU A 239 -3.00 2.22 5.81
CA LEU A 239 -2.13 2.24 4.64
C LEU A 239 -0.67 2.43 5.06
N VAL A 240 0.23 1.68 4.41
CA VAL A 240 1.68 1.88 4.50
C VAL A 240 2.21 2.28 3.13
N ILE A 241 2.85 3.45 3.05
CA ILE A 241 3.50 3.91 1.82
C ILE A 241 4.92 3.32 1.81
N SER A 242 5.13 2.31 0.95
CA SER A 242 6.39 1.54 0.89
C SER A 242 7.65 2.42 0.81
N GLU A 243 7.66 3.42 -0.07
CA GLU A 243 8.79 4.35 -0.23
C GLU A 243 9.11 5.10 1.08
N ARG A 244 8.09 5.58 1.80
CA ARG A 244 8.26 6.32 3.05
C ARG A 244 8.80 5.44 4.16
N TRP A 245 8.25 4.24 4.31
CA TRP A 245 8.70 3.28 5.31
C TRP A 245 10.13 2.81 5.04
N GLN A 246 10.47 2.52 3.78
CA GLN A 246 11.83 2.12 3.41
C GLN A 246 12.84 3.25 3.64
N GLN A 247 12.49 4.49 3.30
CA GLN A 247 13.34 5.64 3.55
C GLN A 247 13.59 5.82 5.05
N GLU A 248 12.54 5.78 5.87
CA GLU A 248 12.64 5.87 7.33
C GLU A 248 13.56 4.77 7.89
N VAL A 249 13.37 3.52 7.47
CA VAL A 249 14.21 2.40 7.90
C VAL A 249 15.67 2.58 7.47
N ALA A 250 15.90 3.00 6.22
CA ALA A 250 17.23 3.22 5.66
C ALA A 250 18.00 4.31 6.41
N GLU A 251 17.33 5.39 6.80
CA GLU A 251 17.93 6.53 7.50
C GLU A 251 18.15 6.30 9.00
N THR A 252 17.49 5.31 9.60
CA THR A 252 17.47 5.14 11.06
C THR A 252 18.12 3.84 11.54
N VAL A 253 17.61 2.68 11.14
CA VAL A 253 17.90 1.39 11.80
C VAL A 253 18.50 0.34 10.89
N TYR A 254 18.48 0.55 9.56
CA TYR A 254 18.81 -0.48 8.59
C TYR A 254 20.18 -1.14 8.83
N GLU A 255 21.24 -0.34 8.97
CA GLU A 255 22.59 -0.87 9.17
C GLU A 255 22.74 -1.64 10.49
N ALA A 256 22.22 -1.07 11.58
CA ALA A 256 22.34 -1.67 12.92
C ALA A 256 21.57 -3.00 13.00
N VAL A 257 20.34 -3.03 12.51
CA VAL A 257 19.49 -4.24 12.52
C VAL A 257 20.10 -5.34 11.65
N ASN A 258 20.61 -5.01 10.47
CA ASN A 258 21.26 -6.00 9.60
C ASN A 258 22.52 -6.56 10.25
N ALA A 259 23.39 -5.70 10.80
CA ALA A 259 24.62 -6.14 11.44
C ALA A 259 24.36 -7.06 12.65
N ASP A 260 23.31 -6.79 13.44
CA ASP A 260 22.93 -7.65 14.56
C ASP A 260 22.26 -8.96 14.10
N THR A 261 21.45 -8.89 13.04
CA THR A 261 20.84 -10.08 12.42
C THR A 261 21.92 -11.02 11.87
N ASP A 262 22.90 -10.49 11.13
CA ASP A 262 24.03 -11.24 10.58
C ASP A 262 24.81 -11.96 11.68
N LYS A 263 25.07 -11.29 12.81
CA LYS A 263 25.74 -11.91 13.97
C LYS A 263 24.90 -13.04 14.56
N VAL A 264 23.59 -12.86 14.69
CA VAL A 264 22.68 -13.88 15.24
C VAL A 264 22.61 -15.09 14.33
N GLU A 265 22.46 -14.90 13.02
CA GLU A 265 22.41 -15.97 12.04
C GLU A 265 23.74 -16.72 11.95
N ALA A 266 24.88 -16.02 11.95
CA ALA A 266 26.20 -16.64 11.97
C ALA A 266 26.42 -17.51 13.21
N ARG A 267 26.00 -17.04 14.39
CA ARG A 267 26.05 -17.81 15.64
C ARG A 267 25.17 -19.05 15.57
N LYS A 268 23.95 -18.93 15.02
CA LYS A 268 23.02 -20.05 14.85
C LYS A 268 23.59 -21.10 13.89
N ARG A 269 24.14 -20.68 12.76
CA ARG A 269 24.78 -21.55 11.76
C ARG A 269 25.98 -22.30 12.34
N ALA A 270 26.82 -21.60 13.11
CA ALA A 270 27.95 -22.23 13.80
C ALA A 270 27.50 -23.30 14.80
N LYS A 271 26.44 -23.03 15.59
CA LYS A 271 25.86 -23.98 16.54
C LYS A 271 25.24 -25.19 15.84
N ASN A 272 24.50 -24.99 14.75
CA ASN A 272 23.85 -26.07 14.00
C ASN A 272 24.88 -27.00 13.33
N LYS A 273 25.98 -26.44 12.80
CA LYS A 273 27.10 -27.22 12.26
C LYS A 273 27.77 -28.11 13.32
N GLN A 274 27.89 -27.63 14.55
CA GLN A 274 28.43 -28.42 15.66
C GLN A 274 27.49 -29.55 16.11
N LEU A 275 26.18 -29.33 16.03
CA LEU A 275 25.15 -30.29 16.43
C LEU A 275 24.83 -31.34 15.34
N GLY A 276 25.48 -31.28 14.17
CA GLY A 276 25.19 -32.17 13.04
C GLY A 276 23.74 -32.06 12.53
N HIS A 277 23.07 -30.94 12.82
CA HIS A 277 21.72 -30.70 12.34
C HIS A 277 21.78 -30.41 10.84
N GLU A 278 21.34 -31.36 10.01
CA GLU A 278 21.14 -31.13 8.58
C GLU A 278 20.01 -30.09 8.41
N GLU A 279 20.40 -28.87 8.02
CA GLU A 279 19.47 -27.79 7.60
C GLU A 279 18.75 -28.12 6.28
N ASP A 280 19.17 -29.21 5.62
CA ASP A 280 18.83 -29.57 4.24
C ASP A 280 17.69 -30.60 4.12
N TYR A 281 16.86 -30.79 5.15
CA TYR A 281 15.77 -31.78 5.09
C TYR A 281 14.82 -31.58 3.89
N ALA A 282 14.63 -30.33 3.46
CA ALA A 282 13.83 -29.99 2.30
C ALA A 282 14.59 -30.17 0.97
N LEU A 283 15.92 -30.04 0.97
CA LEU A 283 16.74 -30.10 -0.24
C LEU A 283 16.83 -31.54 -0.77
N GLY A 284 16.79 -31.68 -2.10
CA GLY A 284 16.81 -32.99 -2.77
C GLY A 284 15.52 -33.80 -2.63
N ARG A 285 14.44 -33.21 -2.10
CA ARG A 285 13.10 -33.83 -2.01
C ARG A 285 12.07 -33.02 -2.81
N ASP A 286 10.87 -33.57 -2.93
CA ASP A 286 9.71 -32.94 -3.54
C ASP A 286 9.00 -31.93 -2.61
N CYS A 287 9.75 -31.21 -1.77
CA CYS A 287 9.17 -30.24 -0.85
C CYS A 287 8.63 -29.01 -1.60
N ILE A 288 7.37 -28.66 -1.37
CA ILE A 288 6.69 -27.51 -2.00
C ILE A 288 7.00 -26.23 -1.22
N MET A 289 6.87 -26.28 0.11
CA MET A 289 7.02 -25.12 0.99
C MET A 289 7.41 -25.59 2.39
N HIS A 290 8.22 -24.81 3.11
CA HIS A 290 8.55 -25.07 4.50
C HIS A 290 8.73 -23.79 5.30
N GLY A 291 8.57 -23.85 6.62
CA GLY A 291 8.63 -22.68 7.48
C GLY A 291 8.01 -22.90 8.86
N TYR A 292 8.13 -21.90 9.73
CA TYR A 292 7.54 -21.94 11.06
C TYR A 292 6.03 -21.62 11.00
N MET A 293 5.24 -22.39 11.76
CA MET A 293 3.86 -22.04 12.10
C MET A 293 3.59 -22.42 13.55
N LEU A 294 2.59 -21.78 14.15
CA LEU A 294 2.05 -22.16 15.45
C LEU A 294 0.91 -23.16 15.25
N LYS A 295 1.02 -24.32 15.89
CA LYS A 295 -0.04 -25.34 15.91
C LYS A 295 -0.78 -25.27 17.24
N LEU A 296 -2.11 -25.22 17.21
CA LEU A 296 -2.90 -25.34 18.43
C LEU A 296 -2.77 -26.76 19.01
N GLY A 297 -2.54 -26.84 20.32
CA GLY A 297 -2.49 -28.09 21.07
C GLY A 297 -3.83 -28.84 21.10
N ASN A 298 -3.86 -29.97 21.81
CA ASN A 298 -5.07 -30.79 21.95
C ASN A 298 -6.19 -30.00 22.68
N PRO A 299 -7.48 -30.40 22.60
CA PRO A 299 -8.60 -29.65 23.22
C PRO A 299 -8.45 -29.32 24.71
N PHE A 300 -7.63 -30.08 25.44
CA PHE A 300 -7.31 -29.86 26.86
C PHE A 300 -6.09 -28.95 27.10
N LEU A 301 -5.22 -28.83 26.09
CA LEU A 301 -4.01 -28.02 26.08
C LEU A 301 -4.20 -26.94 25.01
N THR A 302 -4.88 -25.85 25.36
CA THR A 302 -5.15 -24.68 24.50
C THR A 302 -3.89 -23.86 24.18
N GLN A 303 -2.70 -24.45 24.32
CA GLN A 303 -1.42 -23.81 24.12
C GLN A 303 -0.99 -23.91 22.65
N TRP A 304 -0.53 -22.79 22.11
CA TRP A 304 0.10 -22.72 20.79
C TRP A 304 1.53 -23.27 20.86
N GLN A 305 1.86 -24.17 19.94
CA GLN A 305 3.17 -24.79 19.84
C GLN A 305 3.84 -24.37 18.54
N ARG A 306 4.98 -23.69 18.65
CA ARG A 306 5.80 -23.35 17.48
C ARG A 306 6.48 -24.62 16.95
N ARG A 307 6.26 -24.89 15.66
CA ARG A 307 6.79 -26.06 14.96
C ARG A 307 7.29 -25.64 13.58
N TYR A 308 8.29 -26.34 13.07
CA TYR A 308 8.77 -26.16 11.70
C TYR A 308 8.08 -27.17 10.79
N PHE A 309 7.37 -26.68 9.78
CA PHE A 309 6.54 -27.47 8.87
C PHE A 309 7.22 -27.67 7.52
N TYR A 310 6.91 -28.80 6.89
CA TYR A 310 7.30 -29.15 5.52
C TYR A 310 6.06 -29.65 4.77
N LEU A 311 5.71 -28.96 3.70
CA LEU A 311 4.64 -29.35 2.79
C LEU A 311 5.22 -30.14 1.62
N PHE A 312 4.66 -31.31 1.37
CA PHE A 312 4.95 -32.18 0.24
C PHE A 312 3.65 -32.47 -0.53
N PRO A 313 3.71 -32.93 -1.79
CA PRO A 313 2.54 -33.20 -2.63
C PRO A 313 1.49 -34.12 -1.98
N ASN A 314 1.92 -35.03 -1.12
CA ASN A 314 1.05 -36.04 -0.51
C ASN A 314 0.88 -35.89 1.01
N ARG A 315 1.59 -34.96 1.67
CA ARG A 315 1.59 -34.87 3.14
C ARG A 315 2.13 -33.55 3.69
N LEU A 316 1.73 -33.24 4.91
CA LEU A 316 2.27 -32.17 5.73
C LEU A 316 3.03 -32.78 6.91
N GLU A 317 4.31 -32.45 7.04
CA GLU A 317 5.18 -32.88 8.13
C GLU A 317 5.52 -31.72 9.05
N TRP A 318 5.81 -32.00 10.33
CA TRP A 318 6.36 -30.99 11.25
C TRP A 318 7.26 -31.58 12.34
N ARG A 319 8.18 -30.73 12.82
CA ARG A 319 9.13 -31.03 13.90
C ARG A 319 9.13 -29.95 14.99
N GLY A 320 9.29 -30.37 16.24
CA GLY A 320 9.67 -29.49 17.35
C GLY A 320 11.16 -29.20 17.36
N GLU A 321 11.59 -28.16 18.07
CA GLU A 321 13.02 -27.92 18.31
C GLU A 321 13.61 -29.08 19.12
N GLY A 322 14.65 -29.73 18.59
CA GLY A 322 15.33 -30.87 19.24
C GLY A 322 14.57 -32.21 19.19
N GLU A 323 13.38 -32.27 18.57
CA GLU A 323 12.65 -33.52 18.39
C GLU A 323 13.16 -34.27 17.14
N SER A 324 13.61 -35.52 17.32
CA SER A 324 13.96 -36.42 16.20
C SER A 324 12.73 -37.02 15.52
N ARG A 325 11.58 -37.01 16.21
CA ARG A 325 10.35 -37.65 15.76
C ARG A 325 9.57 -36.72 14.83
N GLN A 326 9.49 -37.09 13.56
CA GLN A 326 8.68 -36.39 12.58
C GLN A 326 7.21 -36.73 12.79
N ASN A 327 6.40 -35.71 13.00
CA ASN A 327 4.95 -35.86 12.97
C ASN A 327 4.47 -35.61 11.54
N LEU A 328 3.42 -36.33 11.16
CA LEU A 328 2.96 -36.40 9.78
C LEU A 328 1.42 -36.37 9.72
N LEU A 329 0.89 -35.63 8.76
CA LEU A 329 -0.51 -35.65 8.35
C LEU A 329 -0.58 -35.87 6.83
N THR A 330 -1.19 -36.96 6.38
CA THR A 330 -1.30 -37.22 4.94
C THR A 330 -2.46 -36.42 4.33
N MET A 331 -2.35 -36.04 3.05
CA MET A 331 -3.42 -35.33 2.35
C MET A 331 -4.72 -36.15 2.24
N GLU A 332 -4.60 -37.48 2.34
CA GLU A 332 -5.75 -38.39 2.37
C GLU A 332 -6.53 -38.34 3.69
N GLN A 333 -5.89 -37.93 4.78
CA GLN A 333 -6.53 -37.77 6.09
C GLN A 333 -7.28 -36.45 6.21
N ILE A 334 -6.89 -35.44 5.42
CA ILE A 334 -7.54 -34.13 5.40
C ILE A 334 -8.89 -34.23 4.66
N VAL A 335 -9.89 -33.53 5.18
CA VAL A 335 -11.26 -33.44 4.64
C VAL A 335 -11.51 -32.07 4.04
N SER A 336 -11.04 -31.00 4.69
CA SER A 336 -11.12 -29.63 4.18
C SER A 336 -9.99 -28.76 4.73
N VAL A 337 -9.68 -27.70 3.97
CA VAL A 337 -8.78 -26.61 4.34
C VAL A 337 -9.62 -25.33 4.37
N GLU A 338 -9.82 -24.75 5.55
CA GLU A 338 -10.70 -23.61 5.80
C GLU A 338 -9.93 -22.45 6.45
N GLU A 339 -10.45 -21.23 6.32
CA GLU A 339 -10.02 -20.10 7.14
C GLU A 339 -10.92 -20.00 8.35
N THR A 340 -10.32 -19.74 9.52
CA THR A 340 -11.03 -19.47 10.76
C THR A 340 -10.36 -18.29 11.48
N GLN A 341 -11.05 -17.72 12.45
CA GLN A 341 -10.54 -16.60 13.23
C GLN A 341 -10.58 -16.96 14.72
N ILE A 342 -9.45 -16.83 15.39
CA ILE A 342 -9.31 -17.11 16.82
C ILE A 342 -8.64 -15.90 17.47
N LYS A 343 -9.33 -15.26 18.42
CA LYS A 343 -8.85 -14.04 19.09
C LYS A 343 -8.37 -12.99 18.07
N ASP A 344 -9.20 -12.76 17.06
CA ASP A 344 -8.98 -11.84 15.94
C ASP A 344 -7.82 -12.17 15.00
N LYS A 345 -7.13 -13.30 15.19
CA LYS A 345 -6.07 -13.77 14.29
C LYS A 345 -6.61 -14.76 13.27
N LYS A 346 -6.27 -14.53 12.00
CA LYS A 346 -6.53 -15.48 10.91
C LYS A 346 -5.73 -16.76 11.13
N CYS A 347 -6.42 -17.88 11.07
CA CYS A 347 -5.87 -19.21 11.27
C CYS A 347 -6.34 -20.13 10.13
N ILE A 348 -5.53 -21.13 9.81
CA ILE A 348 -5.87 -22.18 8.86
C ILE A 348 -6.44 -23.36 9.66
N LEU A 349 -7.67 -23.75 9.36
CA LEU A 349 -8.35 -24.90 9.96
C LEU A 349 -8.31 -26.08 8.99
N LEU A 350 -7.62 -27.14 9.39
CA LEU A 350 -7.62 -28.42 8.70
C LEU A 350 -8.61 -29.36 9.42
N ARG A 351 -9.68 -29.77 8.74
CA ARG A 351 -10.56 -30.83 9.24
C ARG A 351 -10.01 -32.17 8.80
N ILE A 352 -9.99 -33.14 9.71
CA ILE A 352 -9.40 -34.46 9.48
C ILE A 352 -10.46 -35.55 9.67
N LYS A 353 -10.30 -36.67 8.94
CA LYS A 353 -11.10 -37.88 9.12
C LYS A 353 -11.20 -38.25 10.62
N GLY A 354 -12.38 -38.68 11.04
CA GLY A 354 -12.67 -38.97 12.45
C GLY A 354 -12.98 -37.74 13.31
N GLY A 355 -13.35 -36.60 12.69
CA GLY A 355 -13.87 -35.42 13.39
C GLY A 355 -12.80 -34.58 14.11
N LYS A 356 -11.51 -34.89 13.94
CA LYS A 356 -10.41 -34.13 14.53
C LYS A 356 -10.16 -32.83 13.76
N GLN A 357 -9.70 -31.80 14.47
CA GLN A 357 -9.36 -30.49 13.91
C GLN A 357 -7.90 -30.13 14.19
N PHE A 358 -7.24 -29.55 13.20
CA PHE A 358 -5.90 -29.00 13.32
C PHE A 358 -5.96 -27.52 12.97
N VAL A 359 -5.54 -26.67 13.91
CA VAL A 359 -5.52 -25.23 13.72
C VAL A 359 -4.07 -24.76 13.63
N LEU A 360 -3.76 -24.02 12.58
CA LEU A 360 -2.46 -23.43 12.32
C LEU A 360 -2.58 -21.90 12.30
N GLN A 361 -1.62 -21.22 12.90
CA GLN A 361 -1.51 -19.77 12.89
C GLN A 361 -0.11 -19.38 12.38
N CYS A 362 -0.05 -18.45 11.44
CA CYS A 362 1.20 -17.91 10.88
C CYS A 362 1.65 -16.68 11.68
N GLU A 363 2.93 -16.29 11.52
CA GLU A 363 3.49 -15.11 12.21
C GLU A 363 3.18 -13.82 11.44
N SER A 364 2.92 -13.90 10.13
CA SER A 364 2.56 -12.76 9.27
C SER A 364 1.43 -13.06 8.28
N ASP A 365 0.78 -12.00 7.77
CA ASP A 365 -0.28 -12.10 6.75
C ASP A 365 0.19 -12.70 5.41
N PRO A 366 1.37 -12.33 4.86
CA PRO A 366 1.87 -12.96 3.64
C PRO A 366 2.11 -14.46 3.81
N GLU A 367 2.65 -14.88 4.96
CA GLU A 367 2.80 -16.31 5.26
C GLU A 367 1.45 -17.01 5.36
N PHE A 368 0.46 -16.41 6.04
CA PHE A 368 -0.89 -16.97 6.11
C PHE A 368 -1.50 -17.17 4.72
N LEU A 369 -1.44 -16.15 3.86
CA LEU A 369 -1.97 -16.23 2.50
C LEU A 369 -1.27 -17.31 1.68
N GLN A 370 0.07 -17.37 1.76
CA GLN A 370 0.87 -18.35 1.01
C GLN A 370 0.61 -19.77 1.52
N TRP A 371 0.69 -20.02 2.83
CA TRP A 371 0.42 -21.35 3.40
C TRP A 371 -1.00 -21.83 3.10
N LYS A 372 -2.01 -20.96 3.25
CA LYS A 372 -3.40 -21.31 2.94
C LYS A 372 -3.56 -21.70 1.48
N LYS A 373 -2.98 -20.93 0.56
CA LYS A 373 -2.99 -21.21 -0.87
C LYS A 373 -2.35 -22.56 -1.18
N GLU A 374 -1.10 -22.76 -0.79
CA GLU A 374 -0.34 -23.97 -1.11
C GLU A 374 -0.96 -25.23 -0.47
N LEU A 375 -1.47 -25.14 0.77
CA LEU A 375 -2.20 -26.24 1.41
C LEU A 375 -3.48 -26.58 0.65
N THR A 376 -4.23 -25.58 0.20
CA THR A 376 -5.49 -25.76 -0.54
C THR A 376 -5.23 -26.38 -1.92
N GLU A 377 -4.23 -25.90 -2.65
CA GLU A 377 -3.84 -26.41 -3.96
C GLU A 377 -3.32 -27.85 -3.83
N THR A 378 -2.42 -28.11 -2.87
CA THR A 378 -1.86 -29.44 -2.62
C THR A 378 -2.96 -30.44 -2.23
N PHE A 379 -3.86 -30.05 -1.33
CA PHE A 379 -5.00 -30.89 -0.94
C PHE A 379 -5.91 -31.19 -2.13
N THR A 380 -6.24 -30.18 -2.94
CA THR A 380 -7.14 -30.34 -4.09
C THR A 380 -6.54 -31.28 -5.13
N GLU A 381 -5.26 -31.13 -5.45
CA GLU A 381 -4.59 -31.98 -6.43
C GLU A 381 -4.41 -33.42 -5.91
N ALA A 382 -4.05 -33.59 -4.63
CA ALA A 382 -3.96 -34.92 -4.02
C ALA A 382 -5.31 -35.66 -4.07
N GLN A 383 -6.42 -34.98 -3.75
CA GLN A 383 -7.76 -35.57 -3.84
C GLN A 383 -8.16 -35.92 -5.28
N ARG A 384 -7.78 -35.10 -6.26
CA ARG A 384 -7.99 -35.37 -7.69
C ARG A 384 -7.23 -36.62 -8.15
N LEU A 385 -5.98 -36.79 -7.72
CA LEU A 385 -5.16 -37.96 -8.05
C LEU A 385 -5.73 -39.24 -7.40
N LEU A 386 -6.14 -39.18 -6.14
CA LEU A 386 -6.76 -40.31 -5.43
C LEU A 386 -8.04 -40.79 -6.11
N ARG A 387 -8.88 -39.88 -6.60
CA ARG A 387 -10.10 -40.21 -7.39
C ARG A 387 -9.79 -40.88 -8.72
N ARG A 388 -8.64 -40.58 -9.34
CA ARG A 388 -8.19 -41.16 -10.62
C ARG A 388 -7.44 -42.49 -10.48
N ALA A 389 -7.03 -42.84 -9.27
CA ALA A 389 -6.26 -44.05 -8.96
C ALA A 389 -7.02 -45.31 -8.48
N PRO A 390 -8.29 -45.63 -8.86
CA PRO A 390 -8.95 -46.87 -8.39
C PRO A 390 -8.24 -48.18 -8.75
N LYS A 391 -7.26 -48.18 -9.67
CA LYS A 391 -6.69 -49.43 -10.23
C LYS A 391 -5.42 -49.94 -9.55
N PHE A 392 -4.79 -49.19 -8.63
CA PHE A 392 -3.51 -49.62 -8.02
C PHE A 392 -3.59 -50.10 -6.56
N LEU A 393 -4.68 -49.83 -5.84
CA LEU A 393 -4.77 -50.15 -4.39
C LEU A 393 -5.74 -51.30 -4.05
N ASN A 394 -6.59 -51.73 -4.98
CA ASN A 394 -7.59 -52.80 -4.75
C ASN A 394 -7.24 -54.14 -5.41
N LYS A 395 -6.02 -54.65 -5.21
CA LYS A 395 -5.79 -56.10 -5.30
C LYS A 395 -5.49 -56.62 -3.90
N SER A 396 -6.42 -57.41 -3.38
CA SER A 396 -6.28 -58.18 -2.15
C SER A 396 -5.01 -59.03 -2.20
N ARG A 397 -4.19 -58.93 -1.16
CA ARG A 397 -3.17 -59.96 -0.87
C ARG A 397 -3.91 -61.19 -0.37
N SER A 398 -4.00 -62.24 -1.19
CA SER A 398 -4.19 -63.62 -0.72
C SER A 398 -3.61 -64.64 -1.69
N ALA A 399 -2.92 -65.60 -1.08
CA ALA A 399 -2.46 -66.91 -1.53
C ALA A 399 -1.27 -67.02 -2.51
N VAL A 400 -0.31 -67.79 -2.03
CA VAL A 400 0.88 -68.36 -2.66
C VAL A 400 0.56 -68.95 -4.04
N VAL A 401 1.34 -68.55 -5.04
CA VAL A 401 1.60 -69.35 -6.23
C VAL A 401 3.11 -69.33 -6.44
N GLU A 402 3.76 -70.46 -6.19
CA GLU A 402 5.11 -70.72 -6.66
C GLU A 402 5.16 -70.54 -8.17
N LEU A 403 6.01 -69.62 -8.63
CA LEU A 403 6.43 -69.54 -10.02
C LEU A 403 7.95 -69.50 -10.03
N SER A 404 8.48 -70.55 -10.65
CA SER A 404 9.87 -70.96 -10.76
C SER A 404 10.79 -69.88 -11.32
N LYS A 405 12.03 -69.83 -10.81
CA LYS A 405 13.15 -69.06 -11.38
C LYS A 405 13.52 -69.58 -12.78
N PRO A 406 13.73 -68.70 -13.76
CA PRO A 406 14.70 -68.92 -14.83
C PRO A 406 16.01 -68.16 -14.53
N PRO A 407 17.14 -68.60 -15.13
CA PRO A 407 18.48 -68.37 -14.59
C PRO A 407 19.06 -66.99 -14.90
N LEU A 408 20.01 -66.60 -14.04
CA LEU A 408 20.90 -65.46 -14.19
C LEU A 408 21.76 -65.61 -15.45
N CYS A 409 21.59 -64.70 -16.41
CA CYS A 409 22.59 -64.47 -17.46
C CYS A 409 23.35 -63.19 -17.13
N HIS A 410 24.60 -63.38 -16.71
CA HIS A 410 25.63 -62.35 -16.68
C HIS A 410 25.74 -61.69 -18.06
N ARG A 411 25.82 -60.36 -18.09
CA ARG A 411 26.38 -59.65 -19.26
C ARG A 411 27.46 -58.69 -18.78
N ASN A 412 28.70 -59.14 -19.00
CA ASN A 412 29.92 -58.37 -18.84
C ASN A 412 29.95 -57.15 -19.76
N SER A 413 30.60 -56.12 -19.24
CA SER A 413 31.22 -55.00 -19.95
C SER A 413 32.28 -55.49 -20.95
N ASN A 414 32.21 -54.97 -22.17
CA ASN A 414 33.22 -54.74 -23.22
C ASN A 414 32.39 -54.49 -24.49
N GLY A 415 32.48 -53.41 -25.26
CA GLY A 415 33.62 -52.57 -25.60
C GLY A 415 33.56 -52.43 -27.12
N LEU A 416 33.27 -51.21 -27.59
CA LEU A 416 33.71 -50.57 -28.85
C LEU A 416 33.00 -49.22 -28.98
#